data_AF-A0A933UW65-F1
#
_entry.id   AF-A0A933UW65-F1
#
_cell.length_a   1.000
_cell.length_b   1.000
_cell.length_c   1.000
_cell.angle_alpha   90.00
_cell.angle_beta   90.00
_cell.angle_gamma   90.00
#
_symmetry.space_group_name_H-M   'P 1'
#
loop_
_entity.id
_entity.type
_entity.pdbx_description
1 polymer ?
#
loop_
_entity_poly.entity_id
_entity_poly.type
_entity_poly.pdbx_seq_one_letter_code
_entity_poly.pdbx_strand_id
1 'polypeptide(L)'
;MLTLRTKENMDETLTRWRHFWAGEVYKRPPVIIDIQKPGAGKPAGVNRHYYNACMKTYEDQLAYLDWWADNTLFLGESIPRFSPDHGPDQFAALLGAKLQFSKDSPSTNWVEPIVDDWASFIPDMKLDTSNETWQSLITYSRMLRERGKGKYIVGVCDLHSNGDTLSALRNPEKLCMDFYDYPELIAKAMKAVRAMYKPVYDGLYDAGGMADTGTSCWIPFYCEQRYATIQCDFICMTSPDIANEYIIPAIEEEANFLDHTIYHLDGPGALPHLDSLLAIKKLDAIQWVPGAGQPDQHEWLDVLKKVQKAGKGLQLWGNADVIKMYHRELKHEGVVYCPYGIKTREEADALLKWLEQN
;
A
#
# COMPACT_ATOMS: atom_id res chain seq x y z
N MET A 1 8.77 -16.87 -16.61
CA MET A 1 8.68 -17.03 -15.15
C MET A 1 9.53 -15.96 -14.52
N LEU A 2 9.00 -15.17 -13.59
CA LEU A 2 9.76 -14.08 -12.96
C LEU A 2 10.98 -14.67 -12.23
N THR A 3 12.17 -14.10 -12.46
CA THR A 3 13.40 -14.52 -11.79
C THR A 3 14.18 -13.28 -11.35
N LEU A 4 14.55 -13.24 -10.07
CA LEU A 4 15.32 -12.15 -9.48
C LEU A 4 16.58 -12.75 -8.85
N ARG A 5 17.77 -12.22 -9.17
CA ARG A 5 19.05 -12.70 -8.61
C ARG A 5 19.17 -12.48 -7.10
N THR A 6 18.31 -11.63 -6.56
CA THR A 6 18.18 -11.26 -5.14
C THR A 6 17.26 -12.20 -4.37
N LYS A 7 16.59 -13.13 -5.06
CA LYS A 7 15.61 -14.05 -4.48
C LYS A 7 15.93 -15.51 -4.83
N GLU A 8 16.46 -16.26 -3.86
CA GLU A 8 16.97 -17.62 -4.04
C GLU A 8 15.87 -18.67 -4.28
N ASN A 9 14.71 -18.53 -3.64
CA ASN A 9 13.61 -19.52 -3.62
C ASN A 9 12.35 -19.01 -4.35
N MET A 10 12.52 -18.46 -5.55
CA MET A 10 11.45 -17.76 -6.26
C MET A 10 10.24 -18.65 -6.59
N ASP A 11 10.45 -19.86 -7.09
CA ASP A 11 9.35 -20.76 -7.46
C ASP A 11 8.48 -21.18 -6.26
N GLU A 12 9.11 -21.48 -5.13
CA GLU A 12 8.38 -21.79 -3.89
C GLU A 12 7.66 -20.55 -3.35
N THR A 13 8.28 -19.36 -3.48
CA THR A 13 7.66 -18.08 -3.11
C THR A 13 6.40 -17.82 -3.93
N LEU A 14 6.46 -17.96 -5.26
CA LEU A 14 5.30 -17.81 -6.14
C LEU A 14 4.21 -18.83 -5.83
N THR A 15 4.60 -20.08 -5.57
CA THR A 15 3.64 -21.13 -5.16
C THR A 15 2.90 -20.73 -3.89
N ARG A 16 3.60 -20.26 -2.87
CA ARG A 16 2.98 -19.86 -1.59
C ARG A 16 2.08 -18.64 -1.74
N TRP A 17 2.45 -17.66 -2.58
CA TRP A 17 1.57 -16.52 -2.90
C TRP A 17 0.29 -16.94 -3.64
N ARG A 18 0.37 -17.89 -4.59
CA ARG A 18 -0.84 -18.42 -5.27
C ARG A 18 -1.80 -19.09 -4.29
N HIS A 19 -1.28 -19.90 -3.37
CA HIS A 19 -2.13 -20.53 -2.34
C HIS A 19 -2.75 -19.48 -1.41
N PHE A 20 -1.99 -18.46 -1.00
CA PHE A 20 -2.53 -17.35 -0.21
C PHE A 20 -3.74 -16.69 -0.90
N TRP A 21 -3.62 -16.33 -2.17
CA TRP A 21 -4.71 -15.71 -2.94
C TRP A 21 -5.89 -16.65 -3.22
N ALA A 22 -5.65 -17.97 -3.21
CA ALA A 22 -6.70 -18.98 -3.28
C ALA A 22 -7.42 -19.22 -1.93
N GLY A 23 -6.99 -18.57 -0.85
CA GLY A 23 -7.51 -18.83 0.50
C GLY A 23 -7.02 -20.15 1.09
N GLU A 24 -5.90 -20.67 0.60
CA GLU A 24 -5.27 -21.93 1.00
C GLU A 24 -3.94 -21.69 1.71
N VAL A 25 -3.39 -22.74 2.34
CA VAL A 25 -2.09 -22.70 3.00
C VAL A 25 -1.14 -23.73 2.39
N TYR A 26 0.02 -23.27 1.94
CA TYR A 26 1.09 -24.13 1.44
C TYR A 26 2.18 -24.32 2.49
N LYS A 27 2.04 -25.40 3.28
CA LYS A 27 2.83 -25.74 4.48
C LYS A 27 2.65 -24.77 5.65
N ARG A 28 2.73 -23.46 5.39
CA ARG A 28 2.55 -22.35 6.34
C ARG A 28 2.13 -21.07 5.61
N PRO A 29 1.63 -20.04 6.31
CA PRO A 29 1.42 -18.71 5.73
C PRO A 29 2.70 -18.07 5.15
N PRO A 30 2.60 -17.16 4.16
CA PRO A 30 3.72 -16.31 3.73
C PRO A 30 4.35 -15.53 4.89
N VAL A 31 5.67 -15.40 4.87
CA VAL A 31 6.46 -14.67 5.86
C VAL A 31 7.42 -13.73 5.16
N ILE A 32 7.33 -12.43 5.45
CA ILE A 32 8.13 -11.38 4.82
C ILE A 32 9.30 -11.03 5.73
N ILE A 33 10.52 -11.43 5.35
CA ILE A 33 11.73 -11.17 6.13
C ILE A 33 12.78 -10.51 5.23
N ASP A 34 13.13 -9.27 5.57
CA ASP A 34 14.20 -8.52 4.93
C ASP A 34 15.31 -8.26 5.94
N ILE A 35 16.53 -8.76 5.66
CA ILE A 35 17.68 -8.62 6.56
C ILE A 35 18.78 -7.87 5.86
N GLN A 36 19.16 -6.72 6.39
CA GLN A 36 20.34 -6.00 5.93
C GLN A 36 21.61 -6.78 6.26
N LYS A 37 22.45 -7.02 5.26
CA LYS A 37 23.73 -7.72 5.42
C LYS A 37 24.65 -6.92 6.37
N PRO A 38 25.31 -7.58 7.35
CA PRO A 38 26.25 -6.90 8.24
C PRO A 38 27.37 -6.19 7.48
N GLY A 39 27.82 -5.05 8.00
CA GLY A 39 28.94 -4.28 7.43
C GLY A 39 28.61 -3.51 6.15
N ALA A 40 27.39 -3.60 5.62
CA ALA A 40 26.93 -2.75 4.54
C ALA A 40 26.74 -1.31 5.07
N GLY A 41 27.70 -0.42 4.79
CA GLY A 41 27.55 0.99 5.09
C GLY A 41 26.33 1.56 4.34
N LYS A 42 25.37 2.14 5.07
CA LYS A 42 24.19 2.79 4.46
C LYS A 42 24.65 4.03 3.67
N PRO A 43 24.27 4.17 2.38
CA PRO A 43 24.47 5.40 1.63
C PRO A 43 23.82 6.59 2.36
N ALA A 44 24.31 7.81 2.14
CA ALA A 44 23.62 8.99 2.66
C ALA A 44 22.24 9.15 1.98
N GLY A 45 21.24 9.69 2.70
CA GLY A 45 19.95 10.04 2.10
C GLY A 45 18.88 8.93 2.04
N VAL A 46 19.05 7.83 2.78
CA VAL A 46 18.16 6.63 2.80
C VAL A 46 16.66 6.90 2.99
N ASN A 47 16.26 8.07 3.48
CA ASN A 47 14.85 8.40 3.77
C ASN A 47 14.30 9.55 2.90
N ARG A 48 14.85 9.75 1.70
CA ARG A 48 14.44 10.84 0.79
C ARG A 48 13.69 10.35 -0.43
N HIS A 49 13.06 9.18 -0.40
CA HIS A 49 12.45 8.60 -1.60
C HIS A 49 11.38 9.51 -2.25
N TYR A 50 10.41 10.03 -1.49
CA TYR A 50 9.44 11.00 -2.01
C TYR A 50 10.11 12.30 -2.49
N TYR A 51 11.08 12.80 -1.72
CA TYR A 51 11.83 14.00 -2.09
C TYR A 51 12.57 13.81 -3.41
N ASN A 52 13.26 12.68 -3.58
CA ASN A 52 14.00 12.35 -4.78
C ASN A 52 13.08 12.19 -5.99
N ALA A 53 11.89 11.61 -5.79
CA ALA A 53 10.87 11.53 -6.82
C ALA A 53 10.38 12.94 -7.23
N CYS A 54 9.96 13.76 -6.28
CA CYS A 54 9.44 15.12 -6.53
C CYS A 54 10.48 16.06 -7.15
N MET A 55 11.73 16.00 -6.69
CA MET A 55 12.84 16.83 -7.20
C MET A 55 13.51 16.23 -8.43
N LYS A 56 13.02 15.08 -8.93
CA LYS A 56 13.54 14.36 -10.10
C LYS A 56 15.02 14.00 -9.96
N THR A 57 15.52 13.84 -8.74
CA THR A 57 16.87 13.32 -8.44
C THR A 57 16.83 11.79 -8.43
N TYR A 58 16.26 11.20 -9.48
CA TYR A 58 15.99 9.76 -9.56
C TYR A 58 17.26 8.93 -9.43
N GLU A 59 18.38 9.37 -10.00
CA GLU A 59 19.64 8.63 -9.96
C GLU A 59 20.14 8.40 -8.53
N ASP A 60 19.93 9.35 -7.62
CA ASP A 60 20.30 9.17 -6.21
C ASP A 60 19.50 8.03 -5.58
N GLN A 61 18.20 7.97 -5.89
CA GLN A 61 17.32 6.91 -5.40
C GLN A 61 17.62 5.57 -6.08
N LEU A 62 17.89 5.55 -7.39
CA LEU A 62 18.24 4.34 -8.13
C LEU A 62 19.56 3.74 -7.66
N ALA A 63 20.57 4.58 -7.36
CA ALA A 63 21.83 4.15 -6.76
C ALA A 63 21.62 3.55 -5.36
N TYR A 64 20.74 4.15 -4.55
CA TYR A 64 20.34 3.56 -3.27
C TYR A 64 19.67 2.20 -3.47
N LEU A 65 18.77 2.04 -4.44
CA LEU A 65 18.07 0.79 -4.70
C LEU A 65 18.99 -0.32 -5.18
N ASP A 66 20.02 -0.01 -5.98
CA ASP A 66 21.05 -0.99 -6.34
C ASP A 66 21.79 -1.48 -5.10
N TRP A 67 22.24 -0.54 -4.26
CA TRP A 67 22.90 -0.89 -3.00
C TRP A 67 21.97 -1.71 -2.09
N TRP A 68 20.71 -1.32 -1.95
CA TRP A 68 19.73 -2.02 -1.12
C TRP A 68 19.50 -3.44 -1.60
N ALA A 69 19.32 -3.63 -2.92
CA ALA A 69 19.15 -4.94 -3.53
C ALA A 69 20.38 -5.84 -3.33
N ASP A 70 21.59 -5.29 -3.40
CA ASP A 70 22.84 -6.04 -3.19
C ASP A 70 23.15 -6.33 -1.71
N ASN A 71 22.63 -5.50 -0.80
CA ASN A 71 22.94 -5.53 0.63
C ASN A 71 21.78 -5.98 1.53
N THR A 72 20.75 -6.58 0.94
CA THR A 72 19.61 -7.15 1.68
C THR A 72 19.44 -8.62 1.33
N LEU A 73 19.09 -9.43 2.33
CA LEU A 73 18.64 -10.81 2.18
C LEU A 73 17.12 -10.81 2.21
N PHE A 74 16.49 -11.26 1.11
CA PHE A 74 15.04 -11.35 0.96
C PHE A 74 14.58 -12.80 1.24
N LEU A 75 14.29 -13.09 2.50
CA LEU A 75 13.98 -14.43 3.01
C LEU A 75 12.47 -14.69 3.07
N GLY A 76 12.10 -15.95 3.33
CA GLY A 76 10.69 -16.37 3.31
C GLY A 76 10.04 -16.13 1.95
N GLU A 77 8.97 -15.35 1.92
CA GLU A 77 8.19 -14.99 0.73
C GLU A 77 8.34 -13.50 0.36
N SER A 78 9.32 -12.82 0.97
CA SER A 78 9.65 -11.46 0.59
C SER A 78 10.16 -11.42 -0.85
N ILE A 79 9.48 -10.64 -1.69
CA ILE A 79 9.91 -10.28 -3.03
C ILE A 79 10.38 -8.82 -2.97
N PRO A 80 11.64 -8.54 -3.34
CA PRO A 80 12.15 -7.18 -3.35
C PRO A 80 11.37 -6.33 -4.34
N ARG A 81 10.90 -5.18 -3.87
CA ARG A 81 10.04 -4.27 -4.63
C ARG A 81 10.29 -2.82 -4.28
N PHE A 82 9.89 -1.92 -5.17
CA PHE A 82 9.87 -0.50 -4.91
C PHE A 82 8.79 0.20 -5.77
N SER A 83 8.08 1.16 -5.19
CA SER A 83 7.01 1.92 -5.86
C SER A 83 7.47 3.34 -6.22
N PRO A 84 6.98 3.92 -7.34
CA PRO A 84 7.40 5.24 -7.83
C PRO A 84 6.75 6.42 -7.08
N ASP A 85 6.46 6.23 -5.79
CA ASP A 85 5.69 7.17 -5.00
C ASP A 85 6.35 8.54 -4.88
N HIS A 86 5.53 9.57 -5.08
CA HIS A 86 5.87 10.96 -4.86
C HIS A 86 5.38 11.45 -3.49
N GLY A 87 4.49 10.72 -2.82
CA GLY A 87 3.98 11.04 -1.48
C GLY A 87 2.48 10.77 -1.37
N PRO A 88 1.89 10.91 -0.16
CA PRO A 88 0.48 10.59 0.08
C PRO A 88 -0.48 11.42 -0.79
N ASP A 89 -0.21 12.73 -0.94
CA ASP A 89 -1.10 13.64 -1.68
C ASP A 89 -0.84 13.65 -3.20
N GLN A 90 -0.12 12.66 -3.74
CA GLN A 90 0.26 12.65 -5.17
C GLN A 90 -0.95 12.63 -6.10
N PHE A 91 -2.08 12.05 -5.69
CA PHE A 91 -3.30 12.01 -6.49
C PHE A 91 -4.00 13.38 -6.54
N ALA A 92 -3.96 14.16 -5.46
CA ALA A 92 -4.34 15.57 -5.48
C ALA A 92 -3.40 16.38 -6.40
N ALA A 93 -2.12 16.02 -6.47
CA ALA A 93 -1.17 16.65 -7.39
C ALA A 93 -1.43 16.32 -8.88
N LEU A 94 -2.05 15.17 -9.19
CA LEU A 94 -2.58 14.89 -10.54
C LEU A 94 -3.70 15.85 -10.95
N LEU A 95 -4.35 16.49 -9.97
CA LEU A 95 -5.41 17.48 -10.14
C LEU A 95 -4.91 18.93 -10.00
N GLY A 96 -3.59 19.13 -10.01
CA GLY A 96 -2.96 20.46 -10.06
C GLY A 96 -2.49 21.00 -8.70
N ALA A 97 -2.70 20.26 -7.61
CA ALA A 97 -2.12 20.63 -6.31
C ALA A 97 -0.59 20.46 -6.34
N LYS A 98 0.13 21.23 -5.52
CA LYS A 98 1.60 21.22 -5.50
C LYS A 98 2.12 20.52 -4.25
N LEU A 99 2.92 19.48 -4.43
CA LEU A 99 3.57 18.76 -3.33
C LEU A 99 4.63 19.65 -2.68
N GLN A 100 4.62 19.71 -1.34
CA GLN A 100 5.47 20.54 -0.51
C GLN A 100 6.17 19.74 0.58
N PHE A 101 7.42 20.09 0.87
CA PHE A 101 8.21 19.46 1.93
C PHE A 101 8.49 20.46 3.05
N SER A 102 8.48 19.97 4.30
CA SER A 102 8.96 20.73 5.46
C SER A 102 10.41 20.37 5.71
N LYS A 103 11.19 21.33 6.21
CA LYS A 103 12.53 21.05 6.74
C LYS A 103 12.48 20.07 7.92
N ASP A 104 11.39 20.08 8.68
CA ASP A 104 11.21 19.26 9.88
C ASP A 104 10.68 17.85 9.56
N SER A 105 10.18 17.63 8.34
CA SER A 105 9.70 16.32 7.88
C SER A 105 10.09 16.08 6.41
N PRO A 106 11.39 15.87 6.12
CA PRO A 106 11.88 15.76 4.74
C PRO A 106 11.55 14.41 4.08
N SER A 107 10.99 13.46 4.83
CA SER A 107 10.61 12.12 4.35
C SER A 107 9.14 11.99 3.98
N THR A 108 8.33 13.04 4.18
CA THR A 108 6.93 13.12 3.77
C THR A 108 6.63 14.47 3.13
N ASN A 109 5.49 14.61 2.47
CA ASN A 109 5.01 15.86 1.91
C ASN A 109 3.50 15.98 2.08
N TRP A 110 2.99 17.17 1.74
CA TRP A 110 1.57 17.48 1.69
C TRP A 110 1.31 18.39 0.48
N VAL A 111 0.04 18.69 0.20
CA VAL A 111 -0.36 19.76 -0.72
C VAL A 111 -1.06 20.90 0.01
N GLU A 112 -0.94 22.11 -0.52
CA GLU A 112 -1.84 23.19 -0.14
C GLU A 112 -3.22 22.95 -0.79
N PRO A 113 -4.33 23.08 -0.04
CA PRO A 113 -5.67 22.99 -0.61
C PRO A 113 -5.89 24.02 -1.72
N ILE A 114 -6.47 23.58 -2.84
CA ILE A 114 -6.72 24.41 -4.03
C ILE A 114 -8.21 24.54 -4.36
N VAL A 115 -9.09 23.86 -3.62
CA VAL A 115 -10.53 23.87 -3.86
C VAL A 115 -11.24 24.77 -2.86
N ASP A 116 -11.67 25.95 -3.34
CA ASP A 116 -12.55 26.84 -2.60
C ASP A 116 -14.04 26.62 -2.93
N ASP A 117 -14.36 26.28 -4.18
CA ASP A 117 -15.69 26.00 -4.69
C ASP A 117 -15.71 24.72 -5.54
N TRP A 118 -16.52 23.75 -5.14
CA TRP A 118 -16.64 22.47 -5.85
C TRP A 118 -17.25 22.63 -7.25
N ALA A 119 -18.20 23.55 -7.43
CA ALA A 119 -18.93 23.68 -8.69
C ALA A 119 -18.00 24.10 -9.84
N SER A 120 -17.06 25.00 -9.56
CA SER A 120 -16.04 25.42 -10.53
C SER A 120 -14.91 24.40 -10.72
N PHE A 121 -14.57 23.60 -9.71
CA PHE A 121 -13.44 22.66 -9.78
C PHE A 121 -13.79 21.30 -10.44
N ILE A 122 -14.99 20.75 -10.16
CA ILE A 122 -15.41 19.43 -10.66
C ILE A 122 -15.21 19.23 -12.18
N PRO A 123 -15.50 20.20 -13.07
CA PRO A 123 -15.27 20.04 -14.52
C PRO A 123 -13.82 19.71 -14.92
N ASP A 124 -12.85 20.05 -14.08
CA ASP A 124 -11.42 19.83 -14.30
C ASP A 124 -10.89 18.58 -13.57
N MET A 125 -11.73 17.88 -12.81
CA MET A 125 -11.39 16.64 -12.11
C MET A 125 -11.27 15.45 -13.07
N LYS A 126 -10.19 15.42 -13.83
CA LYS A 126 -9.82 14.36 -14.78
C LYS A 126 -8.32 14.27 -14.91
N LEU A 127 -7.81 13.09 -15.30
CA LEU A 127 -6.39 12.92 -15.56
C LEU A 127 -5.96 13.73 -16.78
N ASP A 128 -5.19 14.78 -16.56
CA ASP A 128 -4.44 15.47 -17.61
C ASP A 128 -3.09 14.78 -17.80
N THR A 129 -2.91 14.09 -18.91
CA THR A 129 -1.63 13.43 -19.19
C THR A 129 -0.47 14.40 -19.40
N SER A 130 -0.71 15.70 -19.57
CA SER A 130 0.34 16.73 -19.61
C SER A 130 0.75 17.24 -18.22
N ASN A 131 0.03 16.87 -17.16
CA ASN A 131 0.35 17.21 -15.77
C ASN A 131 1.78 16.75 -15.42
N GLU A 132 2.54 17.63 -14.76
CA GLU A 132 3.95 17.38 -14.45
C GLU A 132 4.15 16.19 -13.51
N THR A 133 3.30 16.02 -12.49
CA THR A 133 3.34 14.89 -11.56
C THR A 133 3.05 13.58 -12.29
N TRP A 134 2.07 13.56 -13.19
CA TRP A 134 1.79 12.39 -14.02
C TRP A 134 2.99 11.99 -14.89
N GLN A 135 3.58 12.95 -15.61
CA GLN A 135 4.76 12.70 -16.44
C GLN A 135 5.95 12.23 -15.59
N SER A 136 6.09 12.77 -14.39
CA SER A 136 7.09 12.38 -13.39
C SER A 136 6.92 10.91 -12.97
N LEU A 137 5.71 10.54 -12.54
CA LEU A 137 5.35 9.16 -12.15
C LEU A 137 5.64 8.15 -13.25
N ILE A 138 5.21 8.43 -14.48
CA ILE A 138 5.40 7.52 -15.62
C ILE A 138 6.88 7.41 -16.00
N THR A 139 7.61 8.53 -16.02
CA THR A 139 9.05 8.53 -16.31
C THR A 139 9.81 7.74 -15.25
N TYR A 140 9.53 8.00 -13.97
CA TYR A 140 10.21 7.34 -12.88
C TYR A 140 9.91 5.84 -12.81
N SER A 141 8.66 5.44 -13.05
CA SER A 141 8.25 4.04 -13.16
C SER A 141 9.06 3.28 -14.23
N ARG A 142 9.25 3.89 -15.41
CA ARG A 142 10.05 3.30 -16.50
C ARG A 142 11.52 3.19 -16.13
N MET A 143 12.08 4.20 -15.45
CA MET A 143 13.46 4.16 -14.97
C MET A 143 13.68 3.06 -13.93
N LEU A 144 12.76 2.92 -12.97
CA LEU A 144 12.76 1.83 -11.98
C LEU A 144 12.67 0.46 -12.66
N ARG A 145 11.76 0.30 -13.63
CA ARG A 145 11.62 -0.93 -14.41
C ARG A 145 12.94 -1.31 -15.08
N GLU A 146 13.59 -0.37 -15.75
CA GLU A 146 14.84 -0.64 -16.46
C GLU A 146 15.98 -0.98 -15.48
N ARG A 147 16.17 -0.16 -14.44
CA ARG A 147 17.27 -0.33 -13.47
C ARG A 147 17.11 -1.58 -12.61
N GLY A 148 15.87 -1.92 -12.29
CA GLY A 148 15.47 -3.01 -11.41
C GLY A 148 15.46 -4.39 -12.06
N LYS A 149 15.65 -4.50 -13.39
CA LYS A 149 15.65 -5.80 -14.11
C LYS A 149 16.50 -6.85 -13.40
N GLY A 150 15.85 -7.93 -13.00
CA GLY A 150 16.47 -9.06 -12.30
C GLY A 150 16.87 -8.79 -10.85
N LYS A 151 16.54 -7.64 -10.25
CA LYS A 151 16.90 -7.24 -8.87
C LYS A 151 15.69 -7.02 -7.97
N TYR A 152 14.66 -6.35 -8.47
CA TYR A 152 13.42 -6.05 -7.75
C TYR A 152 12.28 -5.82 -8.75
N ILE A 153 11.04 -5.86 -8.29
CA ILE A 153 9.87 -5.52 -9.10
C ILE A 153 9.41 -4.08 -8.81
N VAL A 154 8.78 -3.45 -9.80
CA VAL A 154 8.14 -2.14 -9.60
C VAL A 154 6.74 -2.37 -9.03
N GLY A 155 6.43 -1.70 -7.92
CA GLY A 155 5.10 -1.71 -7.33
C GLY A 155 4.23 -0.57 -7.87
N VAL A 156 2.91 -0.71 -7.69
CA VAL A 156 1.98 0.41 -7.85
C VAL A 156 2.15 1.41 -6.70
N CYS A 157 1.83 2.65 -6.99
CA CYS A 157 1.81 3.74 -6.05
C CYS A 157 0.76 3.58 -4.94
N ASP A 158 0.98 4.27 -3.82
CA ASP A 158 -0.03 4.56 -2.81
C ASP A 158 -0.99 5.65 -3.31
N LEU A 159 -2.18 5.28 -3.78
CA LEU A 159 -2.96 6.14 -4.67
C LEU A 159 -3.88 7.16 -3.98
N HIS A 160 -4.35 6.97 -2.73
CA HIS A 160 -5.21 7.94 -2.02
C HIS A 160 -6.38 8.49 -2.88
N SER A 161 -6.94 7.67 -3.76
CA SER A 161 -7.70 8.05 -4.97
C SER A 161 -9.17 8.39 -4.75
N ASN A 162 -9.56 8.65 -3.51
CA ASN A 162 -10.96 8.75 -3.10
C ASN A 162 -11.16 9.92 -2.11
N GLY A 163 -11.77 9.67 -0.95
CA GLY A 163 -11.99 10.70 0.08
C GLY A 163 -10.70 11.39 0.51
N ASP A 164 -9.57 10.68 0.49
CA ASP A 164 -8.25 11.25 0.80
C ASP A 164 -7.86 12.36 -0.17
N THR A 165 -8.04 12.15 -1.48
CA THR A 165 -7.80 13.18 -2.49
C THR A 165 -8.69 14.41 -2.25
N LEU A 166 -9.98 14.23 -1.97
CA LEU A 166 -10.87 15.36 -1.70
C LEU A 166 -10.43 16.11 -0.43
N SER A 167 -10.02 15.36 0.60
CA SER A 167 -9.54 15.91 1.87
C SER A 167 -8.31 16.79 1.68
N ALA A 168 -7.34 16.29 0.89
CA ALA A 168 -6.14 17.03 0.53
C ALA A 168 -6.45 18.30 -0.30
N LEU A 169 -7.36 18.19 -1.28
CA LEU A 169 -7.73 19.32 -2.15
C LEU A 169 -8.51 20.43 -1.44
N ARG A 170 -9.30 20.08 -0.42
CA ARG A 170 -10.27 20.98 0.22
C ARG A 170 -9.87 21.47 1.61
N ASN A 171 -8.97 20.76 2.28
CA ASN A 171 -8.81 20.70 3.74
C ASN A 171 -9.83 19.74 4.41
N PRO A 172 -9.38 18.84 5.31
CA PRO A 172 -10.25 17.84 5.94
C PRO A 172 -11.44 18.43 6.72
N GLU A 173 -11.24 19.52 7.47
CA GLU A 173 -12.29 20.12 8.29
C GLU A 173 -13.40 20.72 7.41
N LYS A 174 -13.00 21.43 6.35
CA LYS A 174 -13.95 21.98 5.37
C LYS A 174 -14.69 20.87 4.64
N LEU A 175 -14.00 19.80 4.23
CA LEU A 175 -14.64 18.65 3.58
C LEU A 175 -15.68 17.99 4.50
N CYS A 176 -15.39 17.86 5.80
CA CYS A 176 -16.37 17.34 6.77
C CYS A 176 -17.66 18.17 6.79
N MET A 177 -17.55 19.49 6.72
CA MET A 177 -18.72 20.39 6.64
C MET A 177 -19.43 20.29 5.29
N ASP A 178 -18.68 20.14 4.20
CA ASP A 178 -19.24 20.08 2.85
C ASP A 178 -20.17 18.87 2.63
N PHE A 179 -20.01 17.75 3.38
CA PHE A 179 -20.99 16.64 3.34
C PHE A 179 -22.39 17.05 3.80
N TYR A 180 -22.50 18.06 4.67
CA TYR A 180 -23.78 18.59 5.16
C TYR A 180 -24.26 19.76 4.33
N ASP A 181 -23.35 20.68 3.99
CA ASP A 181 -23.69 21.91 3.30
C ASP A 181 -23.93 21.69 1.80
N TYR A 182 -23.18 20.76 1.18
CA TYR A 182 -23.16 20.53 -0.27
C TYR A 182 -23.12 19.04 -0.68
N PRO A 183 -23.99 18.15 -0.14
CA PRO A 183 -23.92 16.70 -0.39
C PRO A 183 -23.96 16.34 -1.88
N GLU A 184 -24.78 17.03 -2.68
CA GLU A 184 -24.86 16.77 -4.12
C GLU A 184 -23.58 17.13 -4.89
N LEU A 185 -22.86 18.17 -4.45
CA LEU A 185 -21.57 18.54 -5.05
C LEU A 185 -20.49 17.54 -4.65
N ILE A 186 -20.47 17.11 -3.39
CA ILE A 186 -19.53 16.09 -2.92
C ILE A 186 -19.77 14.74 -3.62
N ALA A 187 -21.02 14.34 -3.85
CA ALA A 187 -21.34 13.15 -4.64
C ALA A 187 -20.75 13.22 -6.06
N LYS A 188 -20.84 14.41 -6.71
CA LYS A 188 -20.26 14.65 -8.04
C LYS A 188 -18.73 14.65 -8.01
N ALA A 189 -18.12 15.27 -7.01
CA ALA A 189 -16.67 15.29 -6.82
C ALA A 189 -16.11 13.88 -6.56
N MET A 190 -16.74 13.09 -5.69
CA MET A 190 -16.39 11.69 -5.44
C MET A 190 -16.45 10.87 -6.72
N LYS A 191 -17.54 11.00 -7.50
CA LYS A 191 -17.66 10.31 -8.79
C LYS A 191 -16.55 10.70 -9.77
N ALA A 192 -16.18 11.99 -9.83
CA ALA A 192 -15.14 12.47 -10.72
C ALA A 192 -13.75 11.93 -10.33
N VAL A 193 -13.38 11.98 -9.04
CA VAL A 193 -12.06 11.51 -8.59
C VAL A 193 -11.92 9.98 -8.75
N ARG A 194 -12.96 9.21 -8.41
CA ARG A 194 -12.96 7.74 -8.58
C ARG A 194 -12.77 7.30 -10.03
N ALA A 195 -13.31 8.06 -10.98
CA ALA A 195 -13.14 7.77 -12.41
C ALA A 195 -11.68 7.84 -12.88
N MET A 196 -10.80 8.50 -12.12
CA MET A 196 -9.36 8.56 -12.42
C MET A 196 -8.58 7.33 -11.94
N TYR A 197 -9.13 6.51 -11.04
CA TYR A 197 -8.38 5.39 -10.46
C TYR A 197 -7.83 4.45 -11.53
N LYS A 198 -8.72 3.92 -12.38
CA LYS A 198 -8.35 2.99 -13.45
C LYS A 198 -7.29 3.54 -14.41
N PRO A 199 -7.45 4.71 -15.04
CA PRO A 199 -6.44 5.22 -15.97
C PRO A 199 -5.10 5.51 -15.30
N VAL A 200 -5.09 5.95 -14.03
CA VAL A 200 -3.85 6.13 -13.25
C VAL A 200 -3.19 4.78 -12.98
N TYR A 201 -3.94 3.80 -12.51
CA TYR A 201 -3.44 2.45 -12.26
C TYR A 201 -2.90 1.79 -13.53
N ASP A 202 -3.66 1.79 -14.62
CA ASP A 202 -3.26 1.17 -15.89
C ASP A 202 -1.97 1.82 -16.44
N GLY A 203 -1.83 3.15 -16.33
CA GLY A 203 -0.60 3.82 -16.77
C GLY A 203 0.62 3.45 -15.93
N LEU A 204 0.47 3.30 -14.61
CA LEU A 204 1.54 2.82 -13.73
C LEU A 204 1.88 1.35 -13.98
N TYR A 205 0.85 0.51 -14.17
CA TYR A 205 0.97 -0.91 -14.48
C TYR A 205 1.79 -1.14 -15.76
N ASP A 206 1.48 -0.39 -16.82
CA ASP A 206 2.19 -0.43 -18.10
C ASP A 206 3.61 0.12 -17.99
N ALA A 207 3.78 1.27 -17.32
CA ALA A 207 5.08 1.91 -17.16
C ALA A 207 6.06 1.07 -16.33
N GLY A 208 5.56 0.43 -15.26
CA GLY A 208 6.30 -0.48 -14.40
C GLY A 208 6.55 -1.86 -15.02
N GLY A 209 5.85 -2.22 -16.10
CA GLY A 209 5.98 -3.53 -16.76
C GLY A 209 5.39 -4.66 -15.93
N MET A 210 4.34 -4.37 -15.15
CA MET A 210 3.79 -5.29 -14.15
C MET A 210 3.10 -6.51 -14.76
N ALA A 211 2.74 -6.48 -16.05
CA ALA A 211 2.30 -7.67 -16.78
C ALA A 211 3.36 -8.78 -16.84
N ASP A 212 4.65 -8.41 -16.81
CA ASP A 212 5.76 -9.37 -16.91
C ASP A 212 6.22 -9.84 -15.52
N THR A 213 6.06 -9.00 -14.50
CA THR A 213 6.61 -9.23 -13.15
C THR A 213 5.55 -9.53 -12.09
N GLY A 214 4.27 -9.34 -12.38
CA GLY A 214 3.24 -9.23 -11.35
C GLY A 214 3.26 -7.86 -10.67
N THR A 215 2.36 -7.69 -9.72
CA THR A 215 2.13 -6.45 -8.99
C THR A 215 2.44 -6.59 -7.50
N SER A 216 2.80 -5.45 -6.93
CA SER A 216 3.00 -5.25 -5.50
C SER A 216 2.85 -3.77 -5.20
N CYS A 217 3.00 -3.34 -3.95
CA CYS A 217 2.87 -1.93 -3.54
C CYS A 217 3.69 -1.68 -2.26
N TRP A 218 3.42 -0.62 -1.50
CA TRP A 218 4.14 -0.34 -0.26
C TRP A 218 3.93 -1.45 0.80
N ILE A 219 2.72 -2.03 0.93
CA ILE A 219 2.49 -3.26 1.71
C ILE A 219 3.13 -4.48 1.01
N PRO A 220 3.84 -5.38 1.74
CA PRO A 220 4.61 -6.50 1.20
C PRO A 220 3.85 -7.71 0.68
N PHE A 221 2.79 -7.46 -0.08
CA PHE A 221 2.05 -8.51 -0.75
C PHE A 221 2.44 -8.56 -2.22
N TYR A 222 2.49 -9.77 -2.76
CA TYR A 222 2.81 -9.99 -4.16
C TYR A 222 1.68 -10.74 -4.84
N CYS A 223 1.31 -10.31 -6.04
CA CYS A 223 0.33 -10.97 -6.89
C CYS A 223 0.87 -11.09 -8.31
N GLU A 224 0.58 -12.19 -9.01
CA GLU A 224 0.92 -12.30 -10.44
C GLU A 224 -0.07 -11.51 -11.32
N GLN A 225 -1.26 -11.21 -10.80
CA GLN A 225 -2.31 -10.44 -11.47
C GLN A 225 -2.32 -8.97 -10.99
N ARG A 226 -3.42 -8.23 -11.20
CA ARG A 226 -3.56 -6.86 -10.69
C ARG A 226 -3.88 -6.85 -9.21
N TYR A 227 -2.99 -6.25 -8.42
CA TYR A 227 -3.15 -6.01 -7.01
C TYR A 227 -2.76 -4.59 -6.63
N ALA A 228 -3.39 -4.09 -5.56
CA ALA A 228 -3.00 -2.87 -4.86
C ALA A 228 -3.38 -2.97 -3.37
N THR A 229 -2.68 -2.18 -2.56
CA THR A 229 -3.28 -1.67 -1.32
C THR A 229 -4.21 -0.53 -1.66
N ILE A 230 -5.44 -0.62 -1.17
CA ILE A 230 -6.45 0.43 -1.27
C ILE A 230 -6.74 0.99 0.12
N GLN A 231 -7.11 2.25 0.22
CA GLN A 231 -7.28 2.91 1.52
C GLN A 231 -8.13 4.17 1.42
N CYS A 232 -8.60 4.61 2.57
CA CYS A 232 -9.12 5.96 2.79
C CYS A 232 -8.85 6.35 4.24
N ASP A 233 -7.80 7.13 4.49
CA ASP A 233 -7.44 7.58 5.84
C ASP A 233 -8.48 8.58 6.37
N PHE A 234 -9.04 9.41 5.49
CA PHE A 234 -10.11 10.37 5.80
C PHE A 234 -11.38 9.70 6.35
N ILE A 235 -11.58 8.40 6.12
CA ILE A 235 -12.75 7.66 6.63
C ILE A 235 -12.90 7.82 8.15
N CYS A 236 -11.80 7.94 8.90
CA CYS A 236 -11.82 8.09 10.35
C CYS A 236 -12.49 9.39 10.83
N MET A 237 -12.66 10.39 9.94
CA MET A 237 -13.33 11.65 10.23
C MET A 237 -14.83 11.62 9.89
N THR A 238 -15.36 10.49 9.42
CA THR A 238 -16.73 10.39 8.93
C THR A 238 -17.63 9.56 9.83
N SER A 239 -18.94 9.81 9.78
CA SER A 239 -19.91 8.88 10.36
C SER A 239 -20.07 7.65 9.48
N PRO A 240 -20.54 6.50 10.02
CA PRO A 240 -20.85 5.34 9.19
C PRO A 240 -21.80 5.64 8.03
N ASP A 241 -22.75 6.55 8.20
CA ASP A 241 -23.69 6.95 7.14
C ASP A 241 -22.97 7.66 5.99
N ILE A 242 -22.12 8.65 6.30
CA ILE A 242 -21.31 9.35 5.28
C ILE A 242 -20.35 8.36 4.61
N ALA A 243 -19.67 7.50 5.37
CA ALA A 243 -18.76 6.52 4.81
C ALA A 243 -19.49 5.57 3.85
N ASN A 244 -20.65 5.03 4.24
CA ASN A 244 -21.43 4.09 3.43
C ASN A 244 -21.96 4.73 2.14
N GLU A 245 -22.30 6.02 2.18
CA GLU A 245 -22.82 6.74 1.00
C GLU A 245 -21.71 7.17 0.04
N TYR A 246 -20.58 7.67 0.56
CA TYR A 246 -19.55 8.33 -0.27
C TYR A 246 -18.25 7.53 -0.42
N ILE A 247 -17.75 6.92 0.67
CA ILE A 247 -16.40 6.34 0.73
C ILE A 247 -16.41 4.85 0.35
N ILE A 248 -17.27 4.03 0.99
CA ILE A 248 -17.36 2.59 0.75
C ILE A 248 -17.58 2.25 -0.74
N PRO A 249 -18.42 2.98 -1.50
CA PRO A 249 -18.55 2.70 -2.93
C PRO A 249 -17.28 3.02 -3.74
N ALA A 250 -16.42 3.93 -3.28
CA ALA A 250 -15.11 4.16 -3.89
C ALA A 250 -14.20 2.95 -3.71
N ILE A 251 -14.09 2.47 -2.46
CA ILE A 251 -13.29 1.30 -2.10
C ILE A 251 -13.77 0.04 -2.83
N GLU A 252 -15.09 -0.14 -2.94
CA GLU A 252 -15.68 -1.26 -3.67
C GLU A 252 -15.40 -1.18 -5.17
N GLU A 253 -15.41 0.01 -5.79
CA GLU A 253 -15.04 0.18 -7.20
C GLU A 253 -13.56 -0.14 -7.46
N GLU A 254 -12.66 0.34 -6.60
CA GLU A 254 -11.23 0.03 -6.67
C GLU A 254 -11.01 -1.49 -6.53
N ALA A 255 -11.66 -2.12 -5.54
CA ALA A 255 -11.59 -3.56 -5.32
C ALA A 255 -12.15 -4.38 -6.50
N ASN A 256 -13.25 -3.94 -7.12
CA ASN A 256 -13.84 -4.63 -8.27
C ASN A 256 -13.00 -4.51 -9.55
N PHE A 257 -12.19 -3.47 -9.67
CA PHE A 257 -11.28 -3.31 -10.80
C PHE A 257 -10.05 -4.22 -10.70
N LEU A 258 -9.59 -4.49 -9.48
CA LEU A 258 -8.42 -5.32 -9.20
C LEU A 258 -8.77 -6.81 -9.15
N ASP A 259 -7.76 -7.65 -9.36
CA ASP A 259 -7.92 -9.11 -9.18
C ASP A 259 -7.86 -9.45 -7.68
N HIS A 260 -6.97 -8.79 -6.95
CA HIS A 260 -6.79 -8.95 -5.51
C HIS A 260 -6.49 -7.62 -4.79
N THR A 261 -6.91 -7.48 -3.53
CA THR A 261 -6.71 -6.24 -2.75
C THR A 261 -6.45 -6.48 -1.27
N ILE A 262 -5.75 -5.53 -0.66
CA ILE A 262 -5.72 -5.35 0.79
C ILE A 262 -6.18 -3.94 1.13
N TYR A 263 -6.95 -3.80 2.21
CA TYR A 263 -7.35 -2.49 2.73
C TYR A 263 -6.47 -2.10 3.92
N HIS A 264 -5.87 -0.91 3.85
CA HIS A 264 -5.18 -0.30 4.99
C HIS A 264 -6.20 0.34 5.93
N LEU A 265 -6.36 -0.24 7.13
CA LEU A 265 -7.27 0.25 8.16
C LEU A 265 -6.45 0.91 9.26
N ASP A 266 -6.38 2.24 9.22
CA ASP A 266 -5.56 3.02 10.15
C ASP A 266 -6.36 3.60 11.31
N GLY A 267 -5.93 3.24 12.52
CA GLY A 267 -6.37 3.80 13.78
C GLY A 267 -7.78 3.37 14.24
N PRO A 268 -8.05 3.46 15.56
CA PRO A 268 -9.37 3.17 16.12
C PRO A 268 -10.51 4.01 15.54
N GLY A 269 -10.20 5.20 15.02
CA GLY A 269 -11.19 6.06 14.37
C GLY A 269 -11.84 5.44 13.13
N ALA A 270 -11.17 4.49 12.46
CA ALA A 270 -11.72 3.80 11.30
C ALA A 270 -12.54 2.54 11.64
N LEU A 271 -12.45 2.02 12.88
CA LEU A 271 -13.17 0.80 13.30
C LEU A 271 -14.70 0.86 13.18
N PRO A 272 -15.40 2.01 13.34
CA PRO A 272 -16.84 2.10 13.10
C PRO A 272 -17.25 1.65 11.69
N HIS A 273 -16.33 1.68 10.71
CA HIS A 273 -16.58 1.32 9.31
C HIS A 273 -16.16 -0.10 8.97
N LEU A 274 -15.56 -0.83 9.92
CA LEU A 274 -15.00 -2.16 9.67
C LEU A 274 -16.04 -3.14 9.12
N ASP A 275 -17.28 -3.14 9.62
CA ASP A 275 -18.31 -4.05 9.12
C ASP A 275 -18.67 -3.79 7.65
N SER A 276 -18.71 -2.52 7.23
CA SER A 276 -18.94 -2.15 5.84
C SER A 276 -17.78 -2.56 4.94
N LEU A 277 -16.53 -2.37 5.39
CA LEU A 277 -15.35 -2.82 4.66
C LEU A 277 -15.32 -4.35 4.51
N LEU A 278 -15.61 -5.09 5.59
CA LEU A 278 -15.66 -6.56 5.57
C LEU A 278 -16.76 -7.11 4.65
N ALA A 279 -17.81 -6.33 4.37
CA ALA A 279 -18.87 -6.71 3.45
C ALA A 279 -18.46 -6.62 1.96
N ILE A 280 -17.40 -5.88 1.62
CA ILE A 280 -16.90 -5.76 0.24
C ILE A 280 -16.36 -7.11 -0.22
N LYS A 281 -17.01 -7.71 -1.23
CA LYS A 281 -16.69 -9.09 -1.66
C LYS A 281 -15.28 -9.23 -2.22
N LYS A 282 -14.83 -8.26 -3.01
CA LYS A 282 -13.53 -8.22 -3.69
C LYS A 282 -12.39 -7.68 -2.83
N LEU A 283 -12.65 -7.40 -1.55
CA LEU A 283 -11.62 -7.09 -0.58
C LEU A 283 -11.06 -8.39 0.01
N ASP A 284 -9.79 -8.74 -0.22
CA ASP A 284 -9.26 -10.04 0.23
C ASP A 284 -8.73 -10.00 1.66
N ALA A 285 -8.04 -8.91 2.05
CA ALA A 285 -7.36 -8.82 3.34
C ALA A 285 -7.47 -7.42 3.98
N ILE A 286 -7.22 -7.36 5.28
CA ILE A 286 -7.10 -6.12 6.06
C ILE A 286 -5.69 -6.03 6.64
N GLN A 287 -5.08 -4.85 6.51
CA GLN A 287 -3.98 -4.43 7.36
C GLN A 287 -4.54 -3.56 8.49
N TRP A 288 -4.63 -4.11 9.71
CA TRP A 288 -5.07 -3.35 10.88
C TRP A 288 -3.88 -2.67 11.55
N VAL A 289 -3.85 -1.33 11.54
CA VAL A 289 -2.83 -0.50 12.20
C VAL A 289 -3.46 0.22 13.40
N PRO A 290 -3.11 -0.11 14.65
CA PRO A 290 -3.64 0.60 15.82
C PRO A 290 -3.25 2.08 15.88
N GLY A 291 -2.15 2.48 15.24
CA GLY A 291 -1.65 3.85 15.27
C GLY A 291 -0.85 4.20 16.53
N ALA A 292 -0.27 5.39 16.54
CA ALA A 292 0.63 5.82 17.60
C ALA A 292 -0.10 5.96 18.96
N GLY A 293 0.52 5.47 20.03
CA GLY A 293 -0.01 5.55 21.39
C GLY A 293 -1.10 4.54 21.73
N GLN A 294 -1.46 3.64 20.80
CA GLN A 294 -2.35 2.51 21.05
C GLN A 294 -1.57 1.24 21.43
N PRO A 295 -2.23 0.24 22.05
CA PRO A 295 -1.66 -1.10 22.24
C PRO A 295 -1.17 -1.70 20.92
N ASP A 296 -0.18 -2.60 21.00
CA ASP A 296 0.37 -3.26 19.82
C ASP A 296 -0.69 -4.10 19.11
N GLN A 297 -0.51 -4.34 17.80
CA GLN A 297 -1.50 -5.07 16.97
C GLN A 297 -1.97 -6.40 17.59
N HIS A 298 -1.09 -7.11 18.30
CA HIS A 298 -1.39 -8.41 18.90
C HIS A 298 -2.31 -8.35 20.12
N GLU A 299 -2.52 -7.15 20.67
CA GLU A 299 -3.45 -6.91 21.78
C GLU A 299 -4.89 -6.69 21.27
N TRP A 300 -5.10 -6.56 19.96
CA TRP A 300 -6.41 -6.38 19.31
C TRP A 300 -6.95 -7.68 18.69
N LEU A 301 -6.80 -8.81 19.39
CA LEU A 301 -7.21 -10.13 18.88
C LEU A 301 -8.70 -10.20 18.52
N ASP A 302 -9.54 -9.42 19.17
CA ASP A 302 -10.98 -9.29 18.88
C ASP A 302 -11.21 -8.68 17.48
N VAL A 303 -10.49 -7.62 17.12
CA VAL A 303 -10.52 -7.04 15.77
C VAL A 303 -10.01 -8.06 14.75
N LEU A 304 -8.86 -8.69 15.01
CA LEU A 304 -8.27 -9.69 14.09
C LEU A 304 -9.19 -10.90 13.88
N LYS A 305 -9.78 -11.44 14.96
CA LYS A 305 -10.73 -12.56 14.88
C LYS A 305 -12.03 -12.14 14.17
N LYS A 306 -12.48 -10.89 14.32
CA LYS A 306 -13.62 -10.34 13.56
C LYS A 306 -13.35 -10.33 12.06
N VAL A 307 -12.17 -9.88 11.64
CA VAL A 307 -11.73 -9.90 10.22
C VAL A 307 -11.74 -11.33 9.66
N GLN A 308 -11.12 -12.30 10.37
CA GLN A 308 -11.11 -13.70 9.93
C GLN A 308 -12.50 -14.33 9.90
N LYS A 309 -13.40 -13.95 10.83
CA LYS A 309 -14.78 -14.44 10.85
C LYS A 309 -15.56 -14.00 9.61
N ALA A 310 -15.24 -12.83 9.05
CA ALA A 310 -15.79 -12.36 7.78
C ALA A 310 -15.12 -13.01 6.55
N GLY A 311 -14.18 -13.94 6.74
CA GLY A 311 -13.47 -14.62 5.66
C GLY A 311 -12.39 -13.78 5.00
N LYS A 312 -11.92 -12.72 5.68
CA LYS A 312 -10.87 -11.84 5.17
C LYS A 312 -9.51 -12.23 5.74
N GLY A 313 -8.48 -12.05 4.92
CA GLY A 313 -7.09 -12.21 5.30
C GLY A 313 -6.57 -11.10 6.21
N LEU A 314 -5.37 -11.30 6.75
CA LEU A 314 -4.71 -10.40 7.69
C LEU A 314 -3.22 -10.25 7.35
N GLN A 315 -2.73 -9.02 7.42
CA GLN A 315 -1.30 -8.78 7.58
C GLN A 315 -0.97 -8.60 9.06
N LEU A 316 -0.03 -9.39 9.56
CA LEU A 316 0.31 -9.45 10.98
C LEU A 316 1.81 -9.21 11.20
N TRP A 317 2.15 -8.22 12.02
CA TRP A 317 3.54 -7.96 12.42
C TRP A 317 3.77 -8.19 13.91
N GLY A 318 5.00 -8.52 14.25
CA GLY A 318 5.39 -8.90 15.60
C GLY A 318 6.85 -9.32 15.65
N ASN A 319 7.43 -9.40 16.85
CA ASN A 319 8.65 -10.17 17.00
C ASN A 319 8.36 -11.68 16.79
N ALA A 320 9.40 -12.52 16.79
CA ALA A 320 9.23 -13.96 16.58
C ALA A 320 8.22 -14.61 17.53
N ASP A 321 8.14 -14.18 18.80
CA ASP A 321 7.22 -14.77 19.78
C ASP A 321 5.77 -14.34 19.54
N VAL A 322 5.56 -13.08 19.15
CA VAL A 322 4.23 -12.57 18.72
C VAL A 322 3.76 -13.29 17.46
N ILE A 323 4.63 -13.52 16.48
CA ILE A 323 4.27 -14.31 15.28
C ILE A 323 3.85 -15.73 15.65
N LYS A 324 4.58 -16.40 16.56
CA LYS A 324 4.21 -17.74 17.04
C LYS A 324 2.88 -17.73 17.81
N MET A 325 2.59 -16.66 18.55
CA MET A 325 1.31 -16.48 19.24
C MET A 325 0.16 -16.36 18.23
N TYR A 326 0.28 -15.47 17.23
CA TYR A 326 -0.71 -15.38 16.15
C TYR A 326 -0.94 -16.73 15.46
N HIS A 327 0.13 -17.47 15.20
CA HIS A 327 0.05 -18.78 14.55
C HIS A 327 -0.73 -19.82 15.36
N ARG A 328 -0.81 -19.68 16.69
CA ARG A 328 -1.64 -20.55 17.56
C ARG A 328 -3.07 -20.06 17.70
N GLU A 329 -3.26 -18.74 17.71
CA GLU A 329 -4.53 -18.09 18.07
C GLU A 329 -5.46 -17.81 16.88
N LEU A 330 -4.90 -17.71 15.68
CA LEU A 330 -5.60 -17.30 14.46
C LEU A 330 -5.59 -18.42 13.42
N LYS A 331 -6.57 -18.40 12.51
CA LYS A 331 -6.55 -19.28 11.33
C LYS A 331 -5.35 -18.96 10.46
N HIS A 332 -4.81 -19.94 9.75
CA HIS A 332 -3.62 -19.78 8.92
C HIS A 332 -3.98 -19.28 7.52
N GLU A 333 -5.15 -19.65 7.01
CA GLU A 333 -5.67 -19.21 5.72
C GLU A 333 -5.78 -17.68 5.67
N GLY A 334 -5.28 -17.08 4.58
CA GLY A 334 -5.34 -15.64 4.38
C GLY A 334 -4.44 -14.82 5.31
N VAL A 335 -3.49 -15.42 6.03
CA VAL A 335 -2.53 -14.67 6.86
C VAL A 335 -1.22 -14.41 6.11
N VAL A 336 -0.62 -13.24 6.32
CA VAL A 336 0.77 -12.94 6.00
C VAL A 336 1.48 -12.43 7.25
N TYR A 337 2.63 -13.02 7.59
CA TYR A 337 3.45 -12.58 8.71
C TYR A 337 4.55 -11.62 8.26
N CYS A 338 4.73 -10.52 8.97
CA CYS A 338 5.80 -9.53 8.78
C CYS A 338 6.59 -9.38 10.08
N PRO A 339 7.48 -10.34 10.41
CA PRO A 339 8.24 -10.27 11.64
C PRO A 339 9.22 -9.10 11.67
N TYR A 340 9.37 -8.45 12.82
CA TYR A 340 10.46 -7.52 13.09
C TYR A 340 11.47 -8.12 14.07
N GLY A 341 12.68 -7.55 14.10
CA GLY A 341 13.73 -7.96 15.04
C GLY A 341 14.52 -9.22 14.64
N ILE A 342 14.22 -9.83 13.49
CA ILE A 342 15.04 -10.88 12.88
C ILE A 342 16.27 -10.25 12.24
N LYS A 343 17.47 -10.66 12.66
CA LYS A 343 18.75 -10.03 12.27
C LYS A 343 19.68 -10.95 11.51
N THR A 344 19.47 -12.26 11.57
CA THR A 344 20.31 -13.22 10.85
C THR A 344 19.47 -14.25 10.08
N ARG A 345 20.11 -14.89 9.10
CA ARG A 345 19.48 -15.97 8.33
C ARG A 345 19.11 -17.15 9.23
N GLU A 346 19.94 -17.46 10.22
CA GLU A 346 19.70 -18.55 11.16
C GLU A 346 18.44 -18.31 11.99
N GLU A 347 18.21 -17.07 12.45
CA GLU A 347 16.99 -16.68 13.16
C GLU A 347 15.75 -16.79 12.25
N ALA A 348 15.88 -16.34 10.99
CA ALA A 348 14.83 -16.46 9.99
C ALA A 348 14.47 -17.93 9.72
N ASP A 349 15.47 -18.75 9.39
CA ASP A 349 15.29 -20.17 9.07
C ASP A 349 14.70 -20.93 10.27
N ALA A 350 15.09 -20.59 11.50
CA ALA A 350 14.50 -21.16 12.71
C ALA A 350 13.00 -20.82 12.87
N LEU A 351 12.61 -19.57 12.59
CA LEU A 351 11.20 -19.15 12.62
C LEU A 351 10.39 -19.85 11.52
N LEU A 352 10.90 -19.86 10.27
CA LEU A 352 10.23 -20.49 9.13
C LEU A 352 10.03 -21.99 9.37
N LYS A 353 11.06 -22.68 9.89
CA LYS A 353 10.96 -24.10 10.24
C LYS A 353 9.95 -24.35 11.34
N TRP A 354 9.90 -23.51 12.37
CA TRP A 354 8.92 -23.65 13.45
C TRP A 354 7.49 -23.52 12.91
N LEU A 355 7.24 -22.55 12.02
CA LEU A 355 5.92 -22.31 11.41
C LEU A 355 5.46 -23.44 10.47
N GLU A 356 6.37 -24.25 9.92
CA GLU A 356 6.00 -25.42 9.12
C GLU A 356 5.71 -26.67 9.96
N GLN A 357 6.14 -26.68 11.23
CA GLN A 357 6.06 -27.84 12.12
C GLN A 357 4.93 -27.77 13.15
N ASN A 358 4.32 -26.60 13.29
CA ASN A 358 3.24 -26.30 14.23
C ASN A 358 2.06 -25.74 13.45
#